data_AF-A0A4Y2TK57-F1
#
_entry.id   AF-A0A4Y2TK57-F1
#
_cell.length_a   1.000
_cell.length_b   1.000
_cell.length_c   1.000
_cell.angle_alpha   90.00
_cell.angle_beta   90.00
_cell.angle_gamma   90.00
#
_symmetry.space_group_name_H-M   'P 1'
#
loop_
_entity.id
_entity.type
_entity.pdbx_description
1 polymer ?
#
loop_
_entity_poly.entity_id
_entity_poly.type
_entity_poly.pdbx_seq_one_letter_code
_entity_poly.pdbx_strand_id
1 'polypeptide(L)'
;MHTQVYEARIEDEIEVKHVTNPRIRKELSELINNYIPKKTETTNVSMRIILKDDVPVYQPARRLSFPENQAVNKQIDEWLDQGIVRQSSSEYASPIVLVKKKDGTARLCVDYRKLN
;
A
#
# COMPACT_ATOMS: atom_id res chain seq x y z
N MET A 1 -3.20 18.30 10.93
CA MET A 1 -1.76 18.02 11.07
C MET A 1 -1.37 17.06 9.97
N HIS A 2 -0.28 17.35 9.25
CA HIS A 2 0.12 16.77 7.96
C HIS A 2 -0.09 15.24 7.81
N THR A 3 -1.15 14.86 7.11
CA THR A 3 -1.23 13.59 6.40
C THR A 3 -0.34 13.72 5.18
N GLN A 4 0.87 13.14 5.22
CA GLN A 4 1.67 12.94 4.01
C GLN A 4 0.95 11.89 3.16
N VAL A 5 -0.04 12.37 2.41
CA VAL A 5 -0.61 11.64 1.29
C VAL A 5 0.59 11.20 0.45
N TYR A 6 0.69 9.92 0.14
CA TYR A 6 1.50 9.50 -1.00
C TYR A 6 0.82 10.12 -2.23
N GLU A 7 1.10 11.40 -2.47
CA GLU A 7 1.12 11.99 -3.79
C GLU A 7 2.11 11.14 -4.57
N ALA A 8 1.63 10.06 -5.17
CA ALA A 8 2.22 9.66 -6.42
C ALA A 8 2.17 10.94 -7.26
N ARG A 9 3.34 11.56 -7.42
CA ARG A 9 3.58 12.61 -8.39
C ARG A 9 3.06 12.11 -9.72
N ILE A 10 1.80 12.38 -10.00
CA ILE A 10 1.39 12.68 -11.36
C ILE A 10 1.82 14.14 -11.54
N GLU A 11 3.14 14.35 -11.60
CA GLU A 11 3.73 15.61 -12.06
C GLU A 11 3.73 15.67 -13.60
N ASP A 12 3.33 14.58 -14.26
CA ASP A 12 3.07 14.58 -15.69
C ASP A 12 1.68 15.16 -15.94
N GLU A 13 1.64 16.34 -16.56
CA GLU A 13 0.41 16.95 -17.06
C GLU A 13 -0.27 15.95 -18.01
N ILE A 14 -1.44 15.42 -17.62
CA ILE A 14 -2.11 14.39 -18.42
C ILE A 14 -2.67 15.01 -19.70
N GLU A 15 -1.99 14.76 -20.81
CA GLU A 15 -2.27 15.40 -22.08
C GLU A 15 -3.42 14.72 -22.85
N VAL A 16 -4.66 15.18 -22.63
CA VAL A 16 -5.87 14.67 -23.32
C VAL A 16 -6.13 15.32 -24.70
N LYS A 17 -5.12 16.00 -25.28
CA LYS A 17 -5.27 16.75 -26.54
C LYS A 17 -5.61 15.88 -27.75
N HIS A 18 -5.26 14.60 -27.70
CA HIS A 18 -5.55 13.61 -28.75
C HIS A 18 -7.04 13.24 -28.83
N VAL A 19 -7.84 13.57 -27.81
CA VAL A 19 -9.29 13.35 -27.81
C VAL A 19 -9.97 14.45 -28.63
N THR A 20 -10.37 14.09 -29.85
CA THR A 20 -10.93 15.04 -30.84
C THR A 20 -12.29 15.60 -30.43
N ASN A 21 -13.09 14.82 -29.69
CA ASN A 21 -14.39 15.25 -29.22
C ASN A 21 -14.25 16.14 -27.97
N PRO A 22 -14.64 17.43 -28.03
CA PRO A 22 -14.44 18.38 -26.93
C PRO A 22 -15.24 18.04 -25.67
N ARG A 23 -16.40 17.39 -25.82
CA ARG A 23 -17.23 16.97 -24.68
C ARG A 23 -16.56 15.84 -23.92
N ILE A 24 -16.14 14.79 -24.62
CA ILE A 24 -15.45 13.64 -24.03
C ILE A 24 -14.13 14.08 -23.40
N ARG A 25 -13.40 14.98 -24.06
CA ARG A 25 -12.15 15.55 -23.52
C ARG A 25 -12.36 16.23 -22.17
N LYS A 26 -13.46 16.98 -22.02
CA LYS A 26 -13.81 17.65 -20.77
C LYS A 26 -14.19 16.65 -19.68
N GLU A 27 -15.10 15.71 -19.98
CA GLU A 27 -15.54 14.68 -19.03
C GLU A 27 -14.36 13.81 -18.56
N LEU A 28 -13.46 13.42 -19.47
CA LEU A 28 -12.27 12.64 -19.14
C LEU A 28 -11.30 13.42 -18.25
N SER A 29 -11.06 14.69 -18.56
CA SER A 29 -10.20 15.56 -17.74
C SER A 29 -10.76 15.71 -16.34
N GLU A 30 -12.08 15.91 -16.19
CA GLU A 30 -12.75 15.98 -14.90
C GLU A 30 -12.67 14.65 -14.13
N LEU A 31 -12.89 13.51 -14.80
CA LEU A 31 -12.79 12.19 -14.16
C LEU A 31 -11.40 11.91 -13.62
N ILE A 32 -10.37 12.21 -14.42
CA ILE A 32 -8.97 11.99 -14.06
C ILE A 32 -8.56 12.91 -12.90
N ASN A 33 -8.87 14.21 -13.00
CA ASN A 33 -8.49 15.18 -11.97
C ASN A 33 -9.18 14.91 -10.62
N ASN A 34 -10.38 14.34 -10.65
CA ASN A 34 -11.14 14.00 -9.44
C ASN A 34 -10.93 12.55 -8.99
N TYR A 35 -10.12 11.76 -9.68
CA TYR A 35 -9.91 10.36 -9.34
C TYR A 35 -9.09 10.24 -8.06
N ILE A 36 -9.77 9.87 -6.98
CA ILE A 36 -9.14 9.50 -5.71
C ILE A 36 -9.27 7.98 -5.59
N PRO A 37 -8.16 7.22 -5.72
CA PRO A 37 -8.22 5.77 -5.60
C PRO A 37 -8.66 5.39 -4.19
N LYS A 38 -9.85 4.80 -4.08
CA LYS A 38 -10.29 4.16 -2.84
C LYS A 38 -9.50 2.88 -2.64
N LYS A 39 -8.68 2.85 -1.59
CA LYS A 39 -7.73 1.76 -1.34
C LYS A 39 -8.40 0.45 -0.92
N THR A 40 -9.58 0.55 -0.32
CA THR A 40 -10.36 -0.60 0.15
C THR A 40 -11.82 -0.41 -0.23
N GLU A 41 -12.30 -1.26 -1.12
CA GLU A 41 -13.73 -1.41 -1.39
C GLU A 41 -14.08 -2.89 -1.20
N THR A 42 -15.22 -3.15 -0.55
CA THR A 42 -15.70 -4.53 -0.40
C THR A 42 -16.18 -5.01 -1.77
N THR A 43 -15.59 -6.09 -2.25
CA THR A 43 -16.00 -6.70 -3.53
C THR A 43 -16.55 -8.11 -3.27
N ASN A 44 -17.31 -8.64 -4.23
CA ASN A 44 -17.84 -10.00 -4.17
C ASN A 44 -16.78 -11.07 -4.49
N VAL A 45 -15.52 -10.68 -4.66
CA VAL A 45 -14.42 -11.57 -5.02
C VAL A 45 -13.47 -11.67 -3.83
N SER A 46 -13.25 -12.89 -3.34
CA SER A 46 -12.31 -13.17 -2.26
C SER A 46 -11.08 -13.89 -2.80
N MET A 47 -9.89 -13.47 -2.38
CA MET A 47 -8.66 -14.21 -2.63
C MET A 47 -8.44 -15.25 -1.54
N ARG A 48 -8.23 -16.51 -1.93
CA ARG A 48 -7.81 -17.59 -1.03
C ARG A 48 -6.36 -17.96 -1.32
N ILE A 49 -5.52 -17.98 -0.29
CA ILE A 49 -4.15 -18.47 -0.36
C ILE A 49 -4.16 -19.95 -0.01
N ILE A 50 -3.70 -20.80 -0.92
CA ILE A 50 -3.61 -22.26 -0.72
C ILE A 50 -2.18 -22.60 -0.29
N LEU A 51 -2.02 -23.21 0.88
CA LEU A 51 -0.73 -23.60 1.43
C LEU A 51 -0.38 -25.05 1.03
N LYS A 52 0.91 -25.41 1.15
CA LYS A 52 1.40 -26.77 0.93
C LYS A 52 1.06 -27.71 2.09
N ASP A 53 1.08 -27.17 3.31
CA ASP A 53 0.74 -27.81 4.57
C ASP A 53 0.16 -26.78 5.56
N ASP A 54 -0.41 -27.27 6.66
CA ASP A 54 -1.01 -26.46 7.72
C ASP A 54 -0.02 -26.18 8.87
N VAL A 55 1.30 -26.27 8.63
CA VAL A 55 2.29 -26.00 9.67
C VAL A 55 2.52 -24.48 9.79
N PRO A 56 2.32 -23.87 10.97
CA PRO A 56 2.49 -22.43 11.12
C PRO A 56 3.95 -21.98 10.94
N VAL A 57 4.15 -20.97 10.10
CA VAL A 57 5.44 -20.28 9.96
C VAL A 57 5.44 -19.05 10.85
N TYR A 58 6.21 -19.11 11.94
CA TYR A 58 6.42 -18.00 12.85
C TYR A 58 7.87 -17.50 12.82
N GLN A 59 8.04 -16.19 12.66
CA GLN A 59 9.32 -15.51 12.75
C GLN A 59 9.18 -14.24 13.60
N PRO A 60 10.10 -14.02 14.56
CA PRO A 60 10.05 -12.82 15.40
C PRO A 60 10.33 -11.56 14.59
N ALA A 61 9.78 -10.43 15.04
CA ALA A 61 10.07 -9.12 14.47
C ALA A 61 11.58 -8.81 14.50
N ARG A 62 12.07 -8.14 13.45
CA ARG A 62 13.47 -7.71 13.39
C ARG A 62 13.70 -6.54 14.34
N ARG A 63 14.91 -6.45 14.88
CA ARG A 63 15.34 -5.27 15.63
C ARG A 63 15.46 -4.10 14.66
N LEU A 64 14.85 -2.99 15.04
CA LEU A 64 14.87 -1.74 14.29
C LEU A 64 15.44 -0.63 15.17
N SER A 65 16.13 0.31 14.56
CA SER A 65 16.53 1.55 15.24
C SER A 65 15.30 2.39 15.60
N PHE A 66 15.48 3.37 16.48
CA PHE A 66 14.42 4.29 16.88
C PHE A 66 13.71 4.97 15.68
N PRO A 67 14.41 5.62 14.72
CA PRO A 67 13.75 6.26 13.58
C PRO A 67 13.04 5.25 12.65
N GLU A 68 13.59 4.05 12.51
CA GLU A 68 12.96 2.98 11.72
C GLU A 68 11.66 2.51 12.35
N ASN A 69 11.62 2.30 13.67
CA ASN A 69 10.39 1.96 14.39
C ASN A 69 9.32 3.04 14.23
N GLN A 70 9.71 4.32 14.30
CA GLN A 70 8.77 5.42 14.12
C GLN A 70 8.17 5.43 12.70
N ALA A 71 9.00 5.20 11.67
CA ALA A 71 8.54 5.12 10.29
C ALA A 71 7.61 3.92 10.06
N VAL A 72 7.92 2.77 10.66
CA VAL A 72 7.10 1.55 10.58
C VAL A 72 5.74 1.77 11.23
N ASN A 73 5.70 2.28 12.46
CA ASN A 73 4.46 2.51 13.19
C ASN A 73 3.57 3.51 12.45
N LYS A 74 4.13 4.63 11.98
CA LYS A 74 3.39 5.60 11.16
C LYS A 74 2.75 4.95 9.94
N GLN A 75 3.49 4.11 9.22
CA GLN A 75 2.95 3.44 8.03
C GLN A 75 1.87 2.42 8.36
N ILE A 76 2.02 1.69 9.47
CA ILE A 76 1.02 0.72 9.95
C ILE A 76 -0.27 1.45 10.35
N ASP A 77 -0.17 2.56 11.09
CA ASP A 77 -1.31 3.37 11.50
C ASP A 77 -2.08 3.89 10.27
N GLU A 78 -1.36 4.39 9.25
CA GLU A 78 -1.97 4.80 7.98
C GLU A 78 -2.71 3.65 7.27
N TRP A 79 -2.18 2.42 7.32
CA TRP A 79 -2.83 1.26 6.72
C TRP A 79 -4.03 0.75 7.52
N LEU A 80 -3.99 0.89 8.85
CA LEU A 80 -5.12 0.61 9.72
C LEU A 80 -6.26 1.60 9.44
N ASP A 81 -5.96 2.91 9.36
CA ASP A 81 -6.93 3.96 9.04
C ASP A 81 -7.53 3.79 7.65
N GLN A 82 -6.73 3.31 6.68
CA GLN A 82 -7.19 3.01 5.32
C GLN A 82 -7.90 1.65 5.20
N GLY A 83 -7.94 0.84 6.27
CA GLY A 83 -8.53 -0.49 6.28
C GLY A 83 -7.77 -1.54 5.45
N ILE A 84 -6.54 -1.26 5.03
CA ILE A 84 -5.70 -2.20 4.24
C ILE A 84 -5.30 -3.39 5.10
N VAL A 85 -4.97 -3.14 6.37
CA VAL A 85 -4.57 -4.17 7.34
C VAL A 85 -5.50 -4.11 8.56
N ARG A 86 -5.48 -5.18 9.36
CA ARG A 86 -6.20 -5.25 10.63
C ARG A 86 -5.34 -5.96 11.67
N GLN A 87 -5.64 -5.72 12.94
CA GLN A 87 -5.05 -6.50 14.02
C GLN A 87 -5.46 -7.98 13.89
N SER A 88 -4.54 -8.87 14.25
CA SER A 88 -4.75 -10.32 14.18
C SER A 88 -4.01 -11.05 15.31
N SER A 89 -4.54 -12.21 15.71
CA SER A 89 -3.93 -13.15 16.66
C SER A 89 -3.52 -14.44 15.94
N SER A 90 -2.86 -14.29 14.79
CA SER A 90 -2.48 -15.40 13.90
C SER A 90 -1.32 -16.22 14.46
N GLU A 91 -1.34 -17.53 14.27
CA GLU A 91 -0.20 -18.41 14.55
C GLU A 91 0.94 -18.23 13.53
N TYR A 92 0.62 -17.67 12.35
CA TYR A 92 1.60 -17.29 11.33
C TYR A 92 2.07 -15.86 11.54
N ALA A 93 3.39 -15.64 11.47
CA ALA A 93 4.00 -14.32 11.50
C ALA A 93 5.26 -14.27 10.63
N SER A 94 5.32 -13.29 9.72
CA SER A 94 6.49 -12.99 8.90
C SER A 94 7.06 -11.61 9.29
N PRO A 95 8.39 -11.44 9.35
CA PRO A 95 8.97 -10.20 9.84
C PRO A 95 8.94 -9.11 8.75
N ILE A 96 8.91 -7.86 9.20
CA ILE A 96 9.02 -6.69 8.32
C ILE A 96 10.49 -6.42 7.96
N VAL A 97 10.70 -5.91 6.75
CA VAL A 97 11.97 -5.40 6.24
C VAL A 97 11.74 -3.99 5.68
N LEU A 98 12.58 -3.04 6.10
CA LEU A 98 12.60 -1.70 5.53
C LEU A 98 13.57 -1.62 4.36
N VAL A 99 13.12 -1.06 3.25
CA VAL A 99 13.94 -0.81 2.07
C VAL A 99 13.95 0.69 1.78
N LYS A 100 15.14 1.29 1.67
CA LYS A 100 15.27 2.69 1.26
C LYS A 100 15.00 2.82 -0.23
N LYS A 101 14.08 3.71 -0.61
CA LYS A 101 13.84 4.10 -1.99
C LYS A 101 14.86 5.15 -2.44
N LYS A 102 14.94 5.36 -3.75
CA LYS A 102 15.82 6.38 -4.36
C LYS A 102 15.49 7.80 -3.91
N ASP A 103 14.21 8.07 -3.62
CA ASP A 103 13.71 9.36 -3.12
C ASP A 103 14.02 9.60 -1.63
N GLY A 104 14.71 8.67 -0.97
CA GLY A 104 15.05 8.75 0.45
C GLY A 104 13.95 8.26 1.40
N THR A 105 12.75 7.94 0.89
CA THR A 105 11.67 7.38 1.70
C THR A 105 11.90 5.90 1.99
N ALA A 106 11.28 5.38 3.06
CA ALA A 106 11.31 3.97 3.38
C ALA A 106 10.09 3.24 2.78
N ARG A 107 10.31 2.01 2.31
CA ARG A 107 9.26 1.07 1.91
C ARG A 107 9.21 -0.06 2.93
N LEU A 108 8.02 -0.27 3.49
CA LEU A 108 7.73 -1.41 4.35
C LEU A 108 7.47 -2.64 3.47
N CYS A 109 8.26 -3.69 3.64
CA CYS A 109 8.12 -4.97 2.96
C CYS A 109 7.94 -6.08 4.00
N VAL A 110 7.25 -7.17 3.64
CA VAL A 110 7.12 -8.36 4.48
C VAL A 110 7.99 -9.48 3.90
N ASP A 111 8.80 -10.10 4.75
CA ASP A 111 9.71 -11.17 4.36
C ASP A 111 9.00 -12.53 4.38
N TYR A 112 8.32 -12.86 3.28
CA TYR A 112 7.59 -14.13 3.12
C TYR A 112 8.45 -15.32 2.69
N ARG A 113 9.78 -15.22 2.74
CA ARG A 113 10.67 -16.28 2.21
C ARG A 113 10.51 -17.64 2.88
N LYS A 114 10.08 -17.70 4.15
CA LYS A 114 9.78 -18.97 4.83
C LYS A 114 8.37 -19.49 4.57
N LEU A 115 7.44 -18.62 4.17
CA LEU A 115 6.06 -18.99 3.89
C LEU A 115 5.91 -19.59 2.48
N ASN A 116 6.66 -19.05 1.51
CA ASN A 116 6.62 -19.46 0.10
C ASN A 116 7.48 -20.71 -0.18
#